data_AF-A0A7X7MPM8-F1
#
_entry.id   AF-A0A7X7MPM8-F1
#
_cell.length_a   1.000
_cell.length_b   1.000
_cell.length_c   1.000
_cell.angle_alpha   90.00
_cell.angle_beta   90.00
_cell.angle_gamma   90.00
#
_symmetry.space_group_name_H-M   'P 1'
#
loop_
_entity.id
_entity.type
_entity.pdbx_description
1 polymer ?
#
loop_
_entity_poly.entity_id
_entity_poly.type
_entity_poly.pdbx_seq_one_letter_code
_entity_poly.pdbx_strand_id
1 'polypeptide(L)'
;MDYQTLDCFCWEAPTVGPLEDNGLPPLPTGMKELDARINGGMRLGDMYRLSGRPAAGKTTCALNIARCVALGEDLDGQPLKNGHNRPHPVLFFSLELSKKHFVQQLFYSSGDVKGCGGVQGEADVRVLAEPIARDVARLSHAPIFVDETAPLDVCDIRSRSSSMKERHGIELVIVDYLQLCSCRESASLGRRAEVSALLLHLTKMAHELHLAVIVVEQTGRNCRRLAKHDQHSPPTADDIHDSASISSSYGRTLE
;
A
#
# COMPACT_ATOMS: atom_id res chain seq x y z
N MET A 1 9.89 9.55 -6.58
CA MET A 1 9.96 8.11 -6.98
C MET A 1 9.99 8.03 -8.50
N ASP A 2 11.02 7.41 -9.10
CA ASP A 2 11.18 7.37 -10.57
C ASP A 2 10.57 6.11 -11.19
N TYR A 3 10.16 6.24 -12.46
CA TYR A 3 9.52 5.25 -13.35
C TYR A 3 10.04 3.80 -13.19
N GLN A 4 11.33 3.60 -12.95
CA GLN A 4 11.95 2.28 -12.79
C GLN A 4 11.58 1.54 -11.49
N THR A 5 11.02 2.23 -10.49
CA THR A 5 10.73 1.63 -9.17
C THR A 5 9.40 0.89 -9.16
N LEU A 6 8.42 1.31 -9.97
CA LEU A 6 7.10 0.68 -10.03
C LEU A 6 7.14 -0.70 -10.71
N ASP A 7 8.06 -0.88 -11.65
CA ASP A 7 8.29 -2.16 -12.33
C ASP A 7 9.00 -3.19 -11.44
N CYS A 8 9.44 -2.83 -10.24
CA CYS A 8 9.92 -3.80 -9.25
C CYS A 8 8.78 -4.46 -8.47
N PHE A 9 7.55 -3.97 -8.63
CA PHE A 9 6.37 -4.45 -7.94
C PHE A 9 5.41 -5.13 -8.91
N CYS A 10 4.77 -6.19 -8.43
CA CYS A 10 3.56 -6.69 -9.07
C CYS A 10 2.35 -6.14 -8.31
N TRP A 11 1.46 -5.51 -9.05
CA TRP A 11 0.18 -5.02 -8.56
C TRP A 11 -0.91 -5.94 -9.11
N GLU A 12 -1.57 -6.67 -8.22
CA GLU A 12 -2.77 -7.41 -8.59
C GLU A 12 -4.02 -6.59 -8.25
N ALA A 13 -4.89 -6.47 -9.25
CA ALA A 13 -6.17 -5.80 -9.19
C ALA A 13 -7.22 -6.65 -8.41
N PRO A 14 -8.44 -6.15 -8.17
CA PRO A 14 -9.41 -6.73 -7.25
C PRO A 14 -9.69 -8.22 -7.49
N THR A 15 -9.72 -9.02 -6.41
CA THR A 15 -10.02 -10.47 -6.45
C THR A 15 -11.52 -10.80 -6.58
N VAL A 16 -12.39 -9.80 -6.42
CA VAL A 16 -13.83 -9.87 -6.64
C VAL A 16 -14.17 -8.83 -7.67
N GLY A 17 -15.08 -9.18 -8.60
CA GLY A 17 -15.55 -8.22 -9.61
C GLY A 17 -16.03 -6.94 -8.93
N PRO A 18 -15.87 -5.78 -9.58
CA PRO A 18 -16.20 -4.49 -8.98
C PRO A 18 -17.64 -4.56 -8.45
N LEU A 19 -17.87 -3.95 -7.27
CA LEU A 19 -19.22 -3.53 -6.88
C LEU A 19 -19.87 -2.88 -8.11
N GLU A 20 -21.20 -3.08 -8.30
CA GLU A 20 -21.94 -2.30 -9.30
C GLU A 20 -21.46 -0.86 -9.21
N ASP A 21 -20.96 -0.32 -10.32
CA ASP A 21 -20.27 0.97 -10.35
C ASP A 21 -21.23 2.01 -9.80
N ASN A 22 -21.08 2.35 -8.51
CA ASN A 22 -21.98 3.27 -7.79
C ASN A 22 -21.90 4.71 -8.34
N GLY A 23 -21.26 4.91 -9.50
CA GLY A 23 -20.94 6.19 -10.11
C GLY A 23 -19.88 6.98 -9.33
N LEU A 24 -19.30 6.39 -8.27
CA LEU A 24 -18.28 7.05 -7.47
C LEU A 24 -16.92 6.94 -8.15
N PRO A 25 -16.20 8.06 -8.30
CA PRO A 25 -14.86 8.01 -8.85
C PRO A 25 -13.92 7.18 -7.97
N PRO A 26 -12.96 6.45 -8.57
CA PRO A 26 -11.93 5.76 -7.81
C PRO A 26 -11.00 6.75 -7.10
N LEU A 27 -10.59 6.38 -5.88
CA LEU A 27 -9.64 7.10 -5.03
C LEU A 27 -8.22 7.02 -5.61
N PRO A 28 -7.63 8.12 -6.09
CA PRO A 28 -6.29 8.08 -6.68
C PRO A 28 -5.22 7.72 -5.64
N THR A 29 -4.20 6.97 -6.05
CA THR A 29 -3.05 6.60 -5.22
C THR A 29 -2.05 7.73 -5.05
N GLY A 30 -2.14 8.77 -5.90
CA GLY A 30 -1.16 9.85 -6.00
C GLY A 30 0.05 9.50 -6.88
N MET A 31 0.05 8.32 -7.51
CA MET A 31 1.04 7.89 -8.48
C MET A 31 0.36 7.71 -9.84
N LYS A 32 0.58 8.67 -10.74
CA LYS A 32 -0.14 8.79 -12.02
C LYS A 32 -0.10 7.50 -12.87
N GLU A 33 1.06 6.85 -12.92
CA GLU A 33 1.22 5.58 -13.65
C GLU A 33 0.46 4.43 -12.99
N LEU A 34 0.50 4.33 -11.66
CA LEU A 34 -0.23 3.31 -10.95
C LEU A 34 -1.73 3.51 -11.16
N ASP A 35 -2.22 4.74 -10.99
CA ASP A 35 -3.62 5.10 -11.23
C ASP A 35 -4.04 4.73 -12.66
N ALA A 36 -3.20 4.95 -13.66
CA ALA A 36 -3.48 4.52 -15.03
C ALA A 36 -3.60 2.99 -15.17
N ARG A 37 -2.76 2.22 -14.47
CA ARG A 37 -2.83 0.75 -14.46
C ARG A 37 -4.07 0.22 -13.74
N ILE A 38 -4.54 0.88 -12.68
CA ILE A 38 -5.73 0.45 -11.91
C ILE A 38 -7.01 1.21 -12.29
N ASN A 39 -7.16 1.62 -13.55
CA ASN A 39 -8.38 2.26 -14.09
C ASN A 39 -8.80 3.55 -13.36
N GLY A 40 -7.84 4.40 -13.04
CA GLY A 40 -8.04 5.74 -12.47
C GLY A 40 -7.90 5.83 -10.95
N GLY A 41 -7.59 4.72 -10.26
CA GLY A 41 -7.33 4.69 -8.82
C GLY A 41 -7.93 3.47 -8.12
N MET A 42 -7.94 3.51 -6.79
CA MET A 42 -8.49 2.48 -5.94
C MET A 42 -10.00 2.65 -5.74
N ARG A 43 -10.77 1.59 -5.99
CA ARG A 43 -12.21 1.57 -5.73
C ARG A 43 -12.48 1.14 -4.29
N LEU A 44 -13.49 1.77 -3.69
CA LEU A 44 -13.99 1.35 -2.39
C LEU A 44 -14.70 0.02 -2.54
N GLY A 45 -14.41 -0.94 -1.65
CA GLY A 45 -14.91 -2.30 -1.74
C GLY A 45 -13.88 -3.31 -2.23
N ASP A 46 -12.78 -2.82 -2.82
CA ASP A 46 -11.77 -3.65 -3.46
C ASP A 46 -10.51 -3.80 -2.61
N MET A 47 -9.85 -4.96 -2.78
CA MET A 47 -8.54 -5.26 -2.21
C MET A 47 -7.49 -5.30 -3.31
N TYR A 48 -6.37 -4.62 -3.08
CA TYR A 48 -5.20 -4.53 -3.93
C TYR A 48 -4.00 -5.18 -3.27
N ARG A 49 -3.16 -5.86 -4.05
CA ARG A 49 -1.94 -6.50 -3.54
C ARG A 49 -0.72 -5.75 -4.05
N LEU A 50 0.14 -5.32 -3.14
CA LEU A 50 1.45 -4.74 -3.41
C LEU A 50 2.52 -5.79 -3.12
N SER A 51 2.96 -6.47 -4.18
CA SER A 51 3.89 -7.60 -4.09
C SER A 51 5.24 -7.22 -4.66
N GLY A 52 6.32 -7.73 -4.07
CA GLY A 52 7.67 -7.40 -4.50
C GLY A 52 8.75 -8.11 -3.68
N ARG A 53 9.97 -8.14 -4.21
CA ARG A 53 11.12 -8.77 -3.54
C ARG A 53 11.49 -8.04 -2.24
N PRO A 54 12.18 -8.69 -1.28
CA PRO A 54 12.77 -8.00 -0.14
C PRO A 54 13.62 -6.81 -0.61
N ALA A 55 13.58 -5.69 0.12
CA ALA A 55 14.26 -4.43 -0.20
C ALA A 55 13.82 -3.71 -1.51
N ALA A 56 12.78 -4.18 -2.22
CA ALA A 56 12.27 -3.52 -3.43
C ALA A 56 11.58 -2.15 -3.16
N GLY A 57 11.38 -1.76 -1.89
CA GLY A 57 10.74 -0.49 -1.52
C GLY A 57 9.21 -0.57 -1.34
N LYS A 58 8.64 -1.75 -1.08
CA LYS A 58 7.19 -1.94 -0.91
C LYS A 58 6.58 -1.07 0.19
N THR A 59 7.18 -1.10 1.38
CA THR A 59 6.75 -0.27 2.52
C THR A 59 6.84 1.20 2.19
N THR A 60 7.90 1.65 1.50
CA THR A 60 8.02 3.04 1.03
C THR A 60 6.93 3.41 0.04
N CYS A 61 6.59 2.52 -0.90
CA CYS A 61 5.48 2.71 -1.82
C CYS A 61 4.13 2.81 -1.08
N ALA A 62 3.86 1.91 -0.14
CA ALA A 62 2.65 1.93 0.68
C ALA A 62 2.55 3.21 1.55
N LEU A 63 3.66 3.66 2.14
CA LEU A 63 3.75 4.91 2.90
C LEU A 63 3.47 6.13 2.01
N ASN A 64 3.99 6.14 0.79
CA ASN A 64 3.74 7.21 -0.17
C ASN A 64 2.27 7.28 -0.57
N ILE A 65 1.63 6.14 -0.83
CA ILE A 65 0.19 6.10 -1.10
C ILE A 65 -0.59 6.63 0.11
N ALA A 66 -0.26 6.17 1.33
CA ALA A 66 -0.89 6.65 2.56
C ALA A 66 -0.75 8.17 2.71
N ARG A 67 0.43 8.72 2.46
CA ARG A 67 0.69 10.17 2.46
C ARG A 67 -0.18 10.90 1.45
N CYS A 68 -0.13 10.49 0.19
CA CYS A 68 -0.84 11.16 -0.89
C CYS A 68 -2.35 11.21 -0.62
N VAL A 69 -2.92 10.05 -0.24
CA VAL A 69 -4.33 9.90 0.10
C VAL A 69 -4.70 10.73 1.33
N ALA A 70 -3.91 10.68 2.40
CA ALA A 70 -4.19 11.44 3.61
C ALA A 70 -4.05 12.95 3.44
N LEU A 71 -3.20 13.42 2.53
CA LEU A 71 -3.06 14.84 2.22
C LEU A 71 -4.05 15.33 1.15
N GLY A 72 -4.61 14.42 0.35
CA GLY A 72 -5.41 14.80 -0.82
C GLY A 72 -4.57 15.38 -1.96
N GLU A 73 -3.28 15.03 -2.03
CA GLU A 73 -2.34 15.49 -3.04
C GLU A 73 -1.49 14.34 -3.61
N ASP A 74 -1.00 14.49 -4.85
CA ASP A 74 -0.06 13.58 -5.49
C ASP A 74 1.38 13.80 -5.00
N LEU A 75 2.32 12.99 -5.51
CA LEU A 75 3.73 13.10 -5.15
C LEU A 75 4.36 14.45 -5.51
N ASP A 76 3.80 15.17 -6.49
CA ASP A 76 4.26 16.49 -6.93
C ASP A 76 3.60 17.63 -6.12
N GLY A 77 2.80 17.30 -5.10
CA GLY A 77 2.04 18.25 -4.29
C GLY A 77 0.83 18.85 -5.01
N GLN A 78 0.38 18.24 -6.11
CA GLN A 78 -0.82 18.67 -6.82
C GLN A 78 -2.06 18.00 -6.22
N PRO A 79 -3.22 18.67 -6.14
CA PRO A 79 -4.43 18.03 -5.62
C PRO A 79 -4.79 16.75 -6.37
N LEU A 80 -5.23 15.71 -5.64
CA LEU A 80 -5.70 14.48 -6.28
C LEU A 80 -6.90 14.77 -7.18
N LYS A 81 -6.98 14.02 -8.28
CA LYS A 81 -8.01 14.18 -9.30
C LYS A 81 -9.34 13.58 -8.88
N ASN A 82 -10.33 13.67 -9.76
CA ASN A 82 -11.65 13.04 -9.62
C ASN A 82 -12.43 13.46 -8.35
N GLY A 83 -12.20 14.67 -7.84
CA GLY A 83 -12.89 15.18 -6.65
C GLY A 83 -12.28 14.72 -5.31
N HIS A 84 -11.08 14.13 -5.33
CA HIS A 84 -10.36 13.67 -4.14
C HIS A 84 -9.34 14.68 -3.60
N ASN A 85 -9.54 15.97 -3.87
CA ASN A 85 -8.66 17.07 -3.42
C ASN A 85 -8.82 17.43 -1.93
N ARG A 86 -9.11 16.45 -1.10
CA ARG A 86 -9.30 16.59 0.35
C ARG A 86 -8.52 15.49 1.09
N PRO A 87 -8.22 15.68 2.39
CA PRO A 87 -7.71 14.60 3.21
C PRO A 87 -8.69 13.41 3.26
N HIS A 88 -8.16 12.21 3.00
CA HIS A 88 -8.87 10.95 3.16
C HIS A 88 -8.28 10.17 4.33
N PRO A 89 -9.06 9.85 5.39
CA PRO A 89 -8.51 9.17 6.55
C PRO A 89 -8.01 7.75 6.23
N VAL A 90 -6.79 7.43 6.65
CA VAL A 90 -6.09 6.17 6.35
C VAL A 90 -5.80 5.41 7.65
N LEU A 91 -6.10 4.11 7.67
CA LEU A 91 -5.65 3.20 8.73
C LEU A 91 -4.49 2.34 8.22
N PHE A 92 -3.37 2.36 8.93
CA PHE A 92 -2.16 1.62 8.57
C PHE A 92 -1.80 0.63 9.67
N PHE A 93 -1.89 -0.67 9.36
CA PHE A 93 -1.38 -1.73 10.21
C PHE A 93 0.10 -1.96 9.87
N SER A 94 0.99 -1.48 10.73
CA SER A 94 2.44 -1.61 10.58
C SER A 94 2.95 -2.73 11.47
N LEU A 95 3.13 -3.91 10.89
CA LEU A 95 3.50 -5.12 11.61
C LEU A 95 5.02 -5.31 11.73
N GLU A 96 5.80 -4.63 10.89
CA GLU A 96 7.26 -4.68 10.89
C GLU A 96 7.91 -3.45 11.52
N LEU A 97 7.33 -2.27 11.31
CA LEU A 97 7.89 -1.00 11.78
C LEU A 97 7.16 -0.48 13.02
N SER A 98 7.94 -0.05 14.02
CA SER A 98 7.39 0.75 15.12
C SER A 98 6.84 2.08 14.59
N LYS A 99 5.89 2.69 15.30
CA LYS A 99 5.36 4.04 14.98
C LYS A 99 6.46 5.09 14.80
N LYS A 100 7.53 5.03 15.60
CA LYS A 100 8.65 5.96 15.47
C LYS A 100 9.36 5.82 14.12
N HIS A 101 9.63 4.58 13.71
CA HIS A 101 10.26 4.31 12.41
C HIS A 101 9.31 4.58 11.24
N PHE A 102 8.02 4.29 11.38
CA PHE A 102 6.99 4.65 10.41
C PHE A 102 7.00 6.15 10.13
N VAL A 103 6.93 6.98 11.18
CA VAL A 103 6.91 8.45 11.06
C VAL A 103 8.21 8.97 10.43
N GLN A 104 9.37 8.42 10.83
CA GLN A 104 10.65 8.75 10.21
C GLN A 104 10.63 8.48 8.70
N GLN A 105 10.18 7.29 8.28
CA GLN A 105 10.11 6.91 6.86
C GLN A 105 9.14 7.80 6.08
N LEU A 106 8.00 8.18 6.67
CA LEU A 106 7.04 9.09 6.06
C LEU A 106 7.64 10.48 5.80
N PHE A 107 8.50 10.97 6.69
CA PHE A 107 9.22 12.23 6.48
C PHE A 107 10.32 12.11 5.41
N TYR A 108 11.11 11.03 5.44
CA TYR A 108 12.15 10.83 4.43
C TYR A 108 11.59 10.61 3.03
N SER A 109 10.39 10.03 2.91
CA SER A 109 9.74 9.82 1.61
C SER A 109 9.14 11.10 1.02
N SER A 110 8.93 12.13 1.83
CA SER A 110 8.46 13.46 1.41
C SER A 110 9.58 14.31 0.79
N GLY A 111 10.83 14.04 1.15
CA GLY A 111 12.00 14.67 0.56
C GLY A 111 12.38 14.01 -0.76
N ASP A 112 11.61 14.23 -1.83
CA ASP A 112 12.13 13.97 -3.18
C ASP A 112 13.16 15.07 -3.48
N VAL A 113 14.41 14.78 -3.13
CA VAL A 113 15.57 15.58 -3.49
C VAL A 113 15.88 15.40 -4.98
N LYS A 114 14.87 15.61 -5.83
CA LYS A 114 15.00 15.70 -7.29
C LYS A 114 15.66 17.04 -7.62
N GLY A 115 16.95 17.10 -7.32
CA GLY A 115 17.79 18.30 -7.41
C GLY A 115 19.17 18.15 -6.76
N CYS A 116 19.46 17.11 -5.96
CA CYS A 116 20.81 16.87 -5.45
C CYS A 116 21.67 16.10 -6.46
N GLY A 117 21.78 16.64 -7.67
CA GLY A 117 22.96 16.41 -8.49
C GLY A 117 24.14 17.14 -7.86
N GLY A 118 24.77 16.52 -6.86
CA GLY A 118 26.00 16.99 -6.23
C GLY A 118 25.82 18.14 -5.25
N VAL A 119 25.71 17.84 -3.94
CA VAL A 119 25.67 18.87 -2.90
C VAL A 119 26.81 18.68 -1.92
N GLN A 120 27.75 19.62 -2.01
CA GLN A 120 28.94 19.76 -1.19
C GLN A 120 28.89 21.18 -0.59
N GLY A 121 28.24 21.37 0.58
CA GLY A 121 28.24 22.66 1.28
C GLY A 121 27.17 22.86 2.36
N GLU A 122 27.51 23.60 3.43
CA GLU A 122 26.65 23.93 4.59
C GLU A 122 25.50 24.92 4.28
N ALA A 123 25.56 25.64 3.16
CA ALA A 123 24.57 26.67 2.80
C ALA A 123 23.22 26.08 2.36
N ASP A 124 23.18 24.81 1.93
CA ASP A 124 22.01 24.16 1.34
C ASP A 124 21.07 23.52 2.37
N VAL A 125 21.57 23.28 3.59
CA VAL A 125 20.77 22.73 4.70
C VAL A 125 19.61 23.65 5.08
N ARG A 126 19.78 24.97 4.95
CA ARG A 126 18.71 25.95 5.19
C ARG A 126 17.64 25.98 4.10
N VAL A 127 18.03 25.79 2.84
CA VAL A 127 17.11 25.76 1.69
C VAL A 127 16.25 24.50 1.71
N LEU A 128 16.81 23.38 2.18
CA LEU A 128 16.09 22.12 2.37
C LEU A 128 15.28 22.09 3.67
N ALA A 129 15.67 22.84 4.70
CA ALA A 129 14.97 22.85 5.99
C ALA A 129 13.54 23.39 5.91
N GLU A 130 13.28 24.43 5.12
CA GLU A 130 11.94 25.04 5.02
C GLU A 130 10.90 24.13 4.33
N PRO A 131 11.17 23.52 3.16
CA PRO A 131 10.27 22.55 2.54
C PRO A 131 10.02 21.32 3.43
N ILE A 132 11.08 20.80 4.07
CA ILE A 132 10.95 19.66 4.98
C ILE A 132 10.08 20.04 6.19
N ALA A 133 10.31 21.20 6.81
CA ALA A 133 9.51 21.66 7.94
C ALA A 133 8.03 21.87 7.57
N ARG A 134 7.76 22.37 6.36
CA ARG A 134 6.39 22.52 5.84
C ARG A 134 5.72 21.16 5.66
N ASP A 135 6.40 20.20 5.05
CA ASP A 135 5.86 18.86 4.86
C ASP A 135 5.64 18.14 6.19
N VAL A 136 6.54 18.31 7.15
CA VAL A 136 6.37 17.80 8.52
C VAL A 136 5.11 18.38 9.16
N ALA A 137 4.88 19.69 9.05
CA ALA A 137 3.70 20.36 9.60
C ALA A 137 2.39 19.92 8.91
N ARG A 138 2.45 19.59 7.62
CA ARG A 138 1.28 19.08 6.89
C ARG A 138 0.96 17.65 7.29
N LEU A 139 1.99 16.81 7.37
CA LEU A 139 1.87 15.42 7.81
C LEU A 139 1.42 15.30 9.27
N SER A 140 1.78 16.24 10.15
CA SER A 140 1.33 16.21 11.55
C SER A 140 -0.18 16.39 11.72
N HIS A 141 -0.84 16.96 10.70
CA HIS A 141 -2.30 17.11 10.66
C HIS A 141 -2.99 16.13 9.71
N ALA A 142 -2.24 15.26 9.03
CA ALA A 142 -2.80 14.27 8.13
C ALA A 142 -3.55 13.18 8.92
N PRO A 143 -4.74 12.76 8.48
CA PRO A 143 -5.55 11.75 9.16
C PRO A 143 -5.03 10.32 8.93
N ILE A 144 -3.78 10.05 9.33
CA ILE A 144 -3.15 8.74 9.26
C ILE A 144 -3.15 8.10 10.67
N PHE A 145 -3.86 6.99 10.81
CA PHE A 145 -3.91 6.22 12.04
C PHE A 145 -3.01 5.00 11.91
N VAL A 146 -2.06 4.85 12.83
CA VAL A 146 -1.10 3.73 12.79
C VAL A 146 -1.37 2.77 13.93
N ASP A 147 -1.54 1.50 13.59
CA ASP A 147 -1.59 0.38 14.53
C ASP A 147 -0.32 -0.45 14.39
N GLU A 148 0.49 -0.51 15.44
CA GLU A 148 1.76 -1.26 15.49
C GLU A 148 1.64 -2.59 16.25
N THR A 149 0.40 -3.02 16.55
CA THR A 149 0.18 -4.26 17.30
C THR A 149 0.59 -5.45 16.45
N ALA A 150 1.45 -6.33 16.97
CA ALA A 150 1.81 -7.60 16.34
C ALA A 150 2.07 -8.68 17.41
N PRO A 151 1.75 -9.97 17.15
CA PRO A 151 1.06 -10.49 15.96
C PRO A 151 -0.44 -10.14 15.96
N LEU A 152 -1.05 -10.06 14.77
CA LEU A 152 -2.48 -9.77 14.59
C LEU A 152 -3.20 -10.92 13.88
N ASP A 153 -4.41 -11.21 14.35
CA ASP A 153 -5.35 -12.09 13.64
C ASP A 153 -6.24 -11.25 12.69
N VAL A 154 -6.71 -11.85 11.60
CA VAL A 154 -7.57 -11.15 10.63
C VAL A 154 -8.88 -10.66 11.23
N CYS A 155 -9.42 -11.35 12.24
CA CYS A 155 -10.58 -10.88 13.00
C CYS A 155 -10.28 -9.58 13.78
N ASP A 156 -9.05 -9.42 14.28
CA ASP A 156 -8.62 -8.18 14.94
C ASP A 156 -8.53 -7.03 13.94
N ILE A 157 -7.93 -7.28 12.77
CA ILE A 157 -7.82 -6.30 11.68
C ILE A 157 -9.22 -5.81 11.28
N ARG A 158 -10.16 -6.73 11.07
CA ARG A 158 -11.55 -6.40 10.74
C ARG A 158 -12.23 -5.58 11.83
N SER A 159 -12.14 -6.01 13.08
CA SER A 159 -12.80 -5.34 14.21
C SER A 159 -12.28 -3.91 14.41
N ARG A 160 -10.96 -3.72 14.30
CA ARG A 160 -10.32 -2.41 14.42
C ARG A 160 -10.65 -1.52 13.22
N SER A 161 -10.65 -2.07 12.01
CA SER A 161 -11.04 -1.34 10.80
C SER A 161 -12.49 -0.86 10.87
N SER A 162 -13.42 -1.71 11.34
CA SER A 162 -14.82 -1.33 11.55
C SER A 162 -14.95 -0.21 12.57
N SER A 163 -14.30 -0.35 13.74
CA SER A 163 -14.34 0.69 14.77
C SER A 163 -13.74 2.01 14.28
N MET A 164 -12.69 1.98 13.46
CA MET A 164 -12.07 3.18 12.89
C MET A 164 -12.93 3.79 11.79
N LYS A 165 -13.64 2.98 11.00
CA LYS A 165 -14.61 3.45 10.01
C LYS A 165 -15.75 4.21 10.69
N GLU A 166 -16.29 3.67 11.78
CA GLU A 166 -17.36 4.32 12.54
C GLU A 166 -16.92 5.63 13.20
N ARG A 167 -15.70 5.66 13.77
CA ARG A 167 -15.22 6.83 14.54
C ARG A 167 -14.63 7.94 13.68
N HIS A 168 -13.93 7.57 12.61
CA HIS A 168 -13.10 8.50 11.84
C HIS A 168 -13.40 8.47 10.34
N GLY A 169 -14.31 7.63 9.88
CA GLY A 169 -14.70 7.58 8.47
C GLY A 169 -13.56 7.17 7.55
N ILE A 170 -12.67 6.26 7.96
CA ILE A 170 -11.54 5.82 7.13
C ILE A 170 -12.01 5.35 5.74
N GLU A 171 -11.17 5.59 4.73
CA GLU A 171 -11.46 5.28 3.32
C GLU A 171 -10.43 4.29 2.73
N LEU A 172 -9.23 4.24 3.32
CA LEU A 172 -8.15 3.35 2.94
C LEU A 172 -7.63 2.59 4.17
N VAL A 173 -7.41 1.28 4.01
CA VAL A 173 -6.68 0.44 4.96
C VAL A 173 -5.43 -0.11 4.27
N ILE A 174 -4.29 -0.04 4.94
CA ILE A 174 -3.04 -0.66 4.48
C ILE A 174 -2.56 -1.67 5.52
N VAL A 175 -2.21 -2.88 5.08
CA VAL A 175 -1.65 -3.94 5.92
C VAL A 175 -0.23 -4.26 5.46
N ASP A 176 0.78 -3.92 6.26
CA ASP A 176 2.20 -4.14 5.95
C ASP A 176 2.89 -4.98 7.04
N TYR A 177 3.18 -6.27 6.84
CA TYR A 177 2.92 -7.13 5.66
C TYR A 177 2.24 -8.44 6.06
N LEU A 178 1.48 -9.00 5.11
CA LEU A 178 0.54 -10.11 5.30
C LEU A 178 1.14 -11.35 5.99
N GLN A 179 2.43 -11.61 5.78
CA GLN A 179 3.12 -12.78 6.32
C GLN A 179 3.22 -12.76 7.87
N LEU A 180 3.01 -11.60 8.51
CA LEU A 180 2.98 -11.46 9.97
C LEU A 180 1.56 -11.57 10.54
N CYS A 181 0.54 -11.64 9.69
CA CYS A 181 -0.83 -11.93 10.07
C CYS A 181 -1.04 -13.43 10.25
N SER A 182 -1.99 -13.76 11.13
CA SER A 182 -2.47 -15.11 11.36
C SER A 182 -3.96 -15.23 11.07
N CYS A 183 -4.39 -16.43 10.67
CA CYS A 183 -5.80 -16.79 10.61
C CYS A 183 -5.98 -18.07 11.42
N ARG A 184 -6.46 -17.92 12.67
CA ARG A 184 -6.60 -19.05 13.60
C ARG A 184 -7.42 -20.21 13.04
N GLU A 185 -8.45 -19.91 12.25
CA GLU A 185 -9.32 -20.91 11.62
C GLU A 185 -8.56 -21.82 10.63
N SER A 186 -7.49 -21.31 10.02
CA SER A 186 -6.71 -22.02 8.99
C SER A 186 -5.28 -22.34 9.41
N ALA A 187 -4.90 -22.06 10.66
CA ALA A 187 -3.54 -22.25 11.18
C ALA A 187 -3.05 -23.71 11.08
N SER A 188 -3.96 -24.69 11.17
CA SER A 188 -3.62 -26.12 11.06
C SER A 188 -3.53 -26.63 9.61
N LEU A 189 -3.95 -25.84 8.62
CA LEU A 189 -4.03 -26.24 7.20
C LEU A 189 -2.73 -25.93 6.43
N GLY A 190 -1.73 -25.36 7.11
CA GLY A 190 -0.47 -24.94 6.53
C GLY A 190 -0.49 -23.51 6.01
N ARG A 191 0.70 -22.90 5.91
CA ARG A 191 0.85 -21.46 5.66
C ARG A 191 0.18 -20.99 4.37
N ARG A 192 0.18 -21.81 3.33
CA ARG A 192 -0.43 -21.49 2.03
C ARG A 192 -1.95 -21.29 2.16
N ALA A 193 -2.63 -22.25 2.80
CA ALA A 193 -4.06 -22.18 3.04
C ALA A 193 -4.42 -21.01 3.97
N GLU A 194 -3.59 -20.77 4.99
CA GLU A 194 -3.74 -19.63 5.89
C GLU A 194 -3.68 -18.28 5.15
N VAL A 195 -2.70 -18.09 4.25
CA VAL A 195 -2.57 -16.88 3.44
C VAL A 195 -3.77 -16.70 2.50
N SER A 196 -4.24 -17.77 1.86
CA SER A 196 -5.45 -17.72 1.02
C SER A 196 -6.69 -17.33 1.83
N ALA A 197 -6.84 -17.85 3.05
CA ALA A 197 -7.92 -17.47 3.95
C ALA A 197 -7.81 -15.99 4.34
N LEU A 198 -6.62 -15.52 4.74
CA LEU A 198 -6.36 -14.12 5.08
C LEU A 198 -6.81 -13.18 3.95
N LEU A 199 -6.38 -13.44 2.71
CA LEU A 199 -6.76 -12.64 1.54
C LEU A 199 -8.27 -12.61 1.35
N LEU A 200 -8.95 -13.77 1.46
CA LEU A 200 -10.41 -13.83 1.33
C LEU A 200 -11.13 -13.00 2.42
N HIS A 201 -10.67 -13.09 3.67
CA HIS A 201 -11.24 -12.30 4.76
C HIS A 201 -11.02 -10.79 4.56
N LEU A 202 -9.84 -10.38 4.08
CA LEU A 202 -9.53 -8.99 3.78
C LEU A 202 -10.35 -8.46 2.60
N THR A 203 -10.54 -9.26 1.54
CA THR A 203 -11.42 -8.93 0.43
C THR A 203 -12.87 -8.73 0.89
N LYS A 204 -13.39 -9.63 1.74
CA LYS A 204 -14.74 -9.48 2.32
C LYS A 204 -14.83 -8.22 3.18
N MET A 205 -13.82 -7.96 4.00
CA MET A 205 -13.75 -6.75 4.82
C MET A 205 -13.79 -5.47 3.96
N ALA A 206 -13.03 -5.42 2.86
CA ALA A 206 -13.02 -4.29 1.94
C ALA A 206 -14.43 -4.00 1.42
N HIS A 207 -15.09 -5.06 0.91
CA HIS A 207 -16.45 -5.00 0.37
C HIS A 207 -17.48 -4.58 1.42
N GLU A 208 -17.49 -5.25 2.58
CA GLU A 208 -18.48 -5.02 3.65
C GLU A 208 -18.36 -3.65 4.31
N LEU A 209 -17.14 -3.11 4.45
CA LEU A 209 -16.90 -1.82 5.08
C LEU A 209 -16.83 -0.65 4.07
N HIS A 210 -16.98 -0.94 2.77
CA HIS A 210 -16.78 0.02 1.68
C HIS A 210 -15.45 0.79 1.82
N LEU A 211 -14.35 0.04 1.84
CA LEU A 211 -12.99 0.52 1.99
C LEU A 211 -12.14 0.08 0.82
N ALA A 212 -11.18 0.91 0.41
CA ALA A 212 -10.04 0.42 -0.37
C ALA A 212 -9.08 -0.27 0.60
N VAL A 213 -8.59 -1.47 0.27
CA VAL A 213 -7.62 -2.20 1.09
C VAL A 213 -6.36 -2.47 0.27
N ILE A 214 -5.19 -2.07 0.77
CA ILE A 214 -3.89 -2.47 0.21
C ILE A 214 -3.25 -3.49 1.15
N VAL A 215 -2.85 -4.63 0.59
CA VAL A 215 -2.09 -5.65 1.30
C VAL A 215 -0.68 -5.68 0.74
N VAL A 216 0.31 -5.45 1.61
CA VAL A 216 1.72 -5.58 1.24
C VAL A 216 2.16 -7.02 1.48
N GLU A 217 2.79 -7.63 0.49
CA GLU A 217 3.31 -8.99 0.58
C GLU A 217 4.68 -9.14 -0.07
N GLN A 218 5.50 -10.03 0.48
CA GLN A 218 6.76 -10.44 -0.13
C GLN A 218 6.54 -11.59 -1.13
N THR A 219 7.20 -11.54 -2.28
CA THR A 219 7.18 -12.67 -3.24
C THR A 219 8.00 -13.85 -2.73
N GLY A 220 7.62 -15.07 -3.13
CA GLY A 220 8.29 -16.31 -2.71
C GLY A 220 9.75 -16.40 -3.17
N ARG A 221 10.55 -17.24 -2.50
CA ARG A 221 12.00 -17.42 -2.79
C ARG A 221 12.31 -18.00 -4.17
N ASN A 222 11.32 -18.51 -4.91
CA ASN A 222 11.51 -19.06 -6.26
C ASN A 222 11.88 -17.98 -7.30
N CYS A 223 11.54 -16.70 -7.06
CA CYS A 223 12.06 -15.57 -7.83
C CYS A 223 13.60 -15.54 -7.92
N ARG A 224 14.31 -16.16 -6.96
CA ARG A 224 15.77 -16.14 -6.88
C ARG A 224 16.44 -17.01 -7.96
N ARG A 225 15.75 -18.01 -8.52
CA ARG A 225 16.33 -18.88 -9.57
C ARG A 225 16.31 -18.27 -10.96
N LEU A 226 15.37 -17.35 -11.23
CA LEU A 226 15.28 -16.62 -12.50
C LEU A 226 16.09 -15.31 -12.48
N ALA A 227 16.38 -14.76 -11.29
CA ALA A 227 17.21 -13.57 -11.09
C ALA A 227 18.73 -13.77 -11.28
N LYS A 228 19.16 -14.79 -12.04
CA LYS A 228 20.54 -14.82 -12.56
C LYS A 228 20.72 -13.89 -13.77
N HIS A 229 19.64 -13.34 -14.34
CA HIS A 229 19.74 -12.56 -15.57
C HIS A 229 19.26 -11.11 -15.51
N ASP A 230 18.49 -10.66 -14.52
CA ASP A 230 18.18 -9.22 -14.43
C ASP A 230 17.67 -8.79 -13.03
N GLN A 231 18.26 -7.72 -12.49
CA GLN A 231 17.88 -7.16 -11.18
C GLN A 231 16.68 -6.21 -11.26
N HIS A 232 16.25 -5.85 -12.48
CA HIS A 232 15.21 -4.87 -12.75
C HIS A 232 13.87 -5.44 -13.24
N SER A 233 13.73 -6.76 -13.40
CA SER A 233 12.46 -7.32 -13.89
C SER A 233 11.40 -7.44 -12.76
N PRO A 234 10.13 -7.05 -13.01
CA PRO A 234 9.02 -7.30 -12.10
C PRO A 234 8.88 -8.79 -11.77
N PRO A 235 8.45 -9.14 -10.55
CA PRO A 235 8.00 -10.50 -10.29
C PRO A 235 6.77 -10.80 -11.15
N THR A 236 6.73 -12.01 -11.72
CA THR A 236 5.60 -12.44 -12.57
C THR A 236 4.44 -12.99 -11.73
N ALA A 237 3.24 -13.08 -12.31
CA ALA A 237 2.09 -13.69 -11.65
C ALA A 237 2.38 -15.13 -11.15
N ASP A 238 3.22 -15.89 -11.88
CA ASP A 238 3.68 -17.23 -11.47
C ASP A 238 4.51 -17.20 -10.19
N ASP A 239 5.34 -16.17 -9.99
CA ASP A 239 6.13 -15.97 -8.76
C ASP A 239 5.24 -15.73 -7.53
N ILE A 240 4.05 -15.14 -7.73
CA ILE A 240 3.02 -14.92 -6.70
C ILE A 240 2.18 -16.19 -6.49
N HIS A 241 1.86 -16.90 -7.57
CA HIS A 241 1.07 -18.13 -7.60
C HIS A 241 1.73 -19.28 -6.82
N ASP A 242 3.07 -19.37 -6.87
CA ASP A 242 3.83 -20.36 -6.10
C ASP A 242 3.77 -20.11 -4.57
N SER A 243 3.57 -18.86 -4.14
CA SER A 243 3.32 -18.51 -2.73
C SER A 243 1.88 -18.73 -2.27
N ALA A 244 0.89 -18.63 -3.17
CA ALA A 244 -0.52 -18.82 -2.86
C ALA A 244 -1.29 -19.32 -4.10
N SER A 245 -1.49 -20.63 -4.23
CA SER A 245 -2.43 -21.15 -5.24
C SER A 245 -3.84 -21.11 -4.66
N ILE A 246 -4.59 -20.09 -5.08
CA ILE A 246 -5.97 -20.15 -5.57
C ILE A 246 -6.12 -18.88 -6.41
N SER A 247 -5.90 -18.98 -7.72
CA SER A 247 -6.22 -17.94 -8.71
C SER A 247 -7.02 -18.49 -9.89
N SER A 248 -7.22 -19.81 -10.01
CA SER A 248 -7.90 -20.40 -11.18
C SER A 248 -9.43 -20.22 -11.21
N SER A 249 -9.96 -19.12 -10.68
CA SER A 249 -11.38 -18.81 -10.82
C SER A 249 -11.70 -17.33 -11.02
N TYR A 250 -10.91 -16.36 -10.52
CA TYR A 250 -11.38 -14.97 -10.47
C TYR A 250 -10.27 -13.89 -10.44
N GLY A 251 -9.31 -13.90 -11.38
CA GLY A 251 -8.34 -12.81 -11.49
C GLY A 251 -7.85 -12.61 -12.92
N ARG A 252 -7.95 -11.37 -13.44
CA ARG A 252 -7.16 -10.94 -14.60
C ARG A 252 -5.90 -10.27 -14.07
N THR A 253 -4.75 -10.87 -14.38
CA THR A 253 -3.45 -10.22 -14.31
C THR A 253 -3.42 -9.06 -15.31
N LEU A 254 -2.94 -7.90 -14.89
CA LEU A 254 -2.57 -6.83 -15.81
C LEU A 254 -1.10 -7.06 -16.17
N GLU A 255 -0.85 -7.49 -17.40
CA GLU A 255 0.48 -7.56 -18.01
C GLU A 255 1.03 -6.17 -18.36
#